data_AF-A0A179C0R0-F1
#
_entry.id   AF-A0A179C0R0-F1
#
_cell.length_a   1.000
_cell.length_b   1.000
_cell.length_c   1.000
_cell.angle_alpha   90.00
_cell.angle_beta   90.00
_cell.angle_gamma   90.00
#
_symmetry.space_group_name_H-M   'P 1'
#
loop_
_entity.id
_entity.type
_entity.pdbx_description
1 polymer ?
#
loop_
_entity_poly.entity_id
_entity_poly.type
_entity_poly.pdbx_seq_one_letter_code
_entity_poly.pdbx_strand_id
1 'polypeptide(L)'
;MTQILNVNRNADGQYEVTDAAGRLVEGPFETNAAAWKALDRLDNQNADVPDKRRSNKPVLWGKPEKGKSAKQVKREKKIAACQDKQMHRDAHKAVGWVRNIASAKFDPEGNRKYRDYKLGTFGAASEVKRIDPAAYLAEKAVRGES
;
A
#
# COMPACT_ATOMS: atom_id res chain seq x y z
N MET A 1 18.14 -23.47 -33.07
CA MET A 1 17.81 -22.71 -34.29
C MET A 1 17.37 -21.33 -33.84
N THR A 2 18.04 -20.27 -34.29
CA THR A 2 17.66 -18.88 -33.99
C THR A 2 16.60 -18.45 -35.00
N GLN A 3 15.37 -18.20 -34.55
CA GLN A 3 14.31 -17.61 -35.38
C GLN A 3 14.47 -16.08 -35.34
N ILE A 4 14.44 -15.43 -36.51
CA ILE A 4 14.55 -13.97 -36.61
C ILE A 4 13.13 -13.42 -36.65
N LEU A 5 12.74 -12.69 -35.61
CA LEU A 5 11.43 -12.07 -35.46
C LEU A 5 11.54 -10.56 -35.65
N ASN A 6 10.63 -9.97 -36.42
CA ASN A 6 10.57 -8.55 -36.74
C ASN A 6 9.30 -7.92 -36.15
N VAL A 7 9.42 -6.70 -35.65
CA VAL A 7 8.25 -5.88 -35.26
C VAL A 7 7.92 -4.95 -36.41
N ASN A 8 6.75 -5.11 -37.02
CA ASN A 8 6.28 -4.29 -38.13
C ASN A 8 5.06 -3.44 -37.72
N ARG A 9 4.82 -2.34 -38.42
CA ARG A 9 3.65 -1.47 -38.23
C ARG A 9 2.66 -1.65 -39.38
N ASN A 10 1.43 -1.99 -39.06
CA ASN A 10 0.34 -2.17 -40.02
C ASN A 10 -0.24 -0.83 -40.49
N ALA A 11 -1.01 -0.88 -41.58
CA ALA A 11 -1.70 0.27 -42.16
C ALA A 11 -2.66 0.95 -41.17
N ASP A 12 -3.21 0.19 -40.23
CA ASP A 12 -4.09 0.68 -39.16
C ASP A 12 -3.33 1.30 -37.98
N GLY A 13 -1.99 1.39 -38.06
CA GLY A 13 -1.15 1.99 -37.04
C GLY A 13 -0.79 1.08 -35.86
N GLN A 14 -1.31 -0.14 -35.83
CA GLN A 14 -1.00 -1.20 -34.87
C GLN A 14 0.34 -1.88 -35.19
N TYR A 15 0.95 -2.52 -34.19
CA TYR A 15 2.25 -3.19 -34.29
C TYR A 15 2.05 -4.70 -34.26
N GLU A 16 2.69 -5.44 -35.15
CA GLU A 16 2.63 -6.90 -35.19
C GLU A 16 4.02 -7.50 -35.11
N VAL A 17 4.14 -8.70 -34.52
CA VAL A 17 5.39 -9.47 -34.51
C VAL A 17 5.30 -10.52 -35.60
N THR A 18 6.19 -10.42 -36.59
CA THR A 18 6.26 -11.30 -37.75
C THR A 18 7.57 -12.09 -37.78
N ASP A 19 7.54 -13.29 -38.35
CA ASP A 19 8.75 -14.07 -38.64
C ASP A 19 9.48 -13.52 -39.87
N ALA A 20 10.73 -13.91 -40.09
CA ALA A 20 11.52 -13.51 -41.27
C ALA A 20 10.84 -13.84 -42.61
N ALA A 21 9.92 -14.82 -42.61
CA ALA A 21 9.08 -15.18 -43.76
C ALA A 21 7.81 -14.32 -43.91
N GLY A 22 7.62 -13.27 -43.10
CA GLY A 22 6.44 -12.40 -43.13
C GLY A 22 5.18 -13.04 -42.55
N ARG A 23 5.31 -14.13 -41.80
CA ARG A 23 4.16 -14.79 -41.14
C ARG A 23 3.90 -14.14 -39.79
N LEU A 24 2.63 -13.85 -39.50
CA LEU A 24 2.20 -13.29 -38.22
C LEU A 24 2.43 -14.32 -37.11
N VAL A 25 3.26 -13.95 -36.12
CA VAL A 25 3.57 -14.79 -34.95
C VAL A 25 2.72 -14.36 -33.77
N GLU A 26 2.60 -13.05 -33.54
CA GLU A 26 1.77 -12.52 -32.47
C GLU A 26 1.10 -11.21 -32.86
N GLY A 27 -0.14 -11.07 -32.38
CA GLY A 27 -1.19 -10.23 -32.97
C GLY A 27 -0.95 -8.72 -32.93
N PRO A 28 -1.96 -7.94 -33.34
CA PRO A 28 -1.86 -6.50 -33.42
C PRO A 28 -1.85 -5.89 -32.01
N PHE A 29 -0.74 -5.25 -31.69
CA PHE A 29 -0.50 -4.47 -30.49
C PHE A 29 -0.77 -2.99 -30.77
N GLU A 30 -1.55 -2.35 -29.90
CA GLU A 30 -1.81 -0.91 -29.99
C GLU A 30 -0.56 -0.05 -29.78
N THR A 31 0.48 -0.60 -29.12
CA THR A 31 1.69 0.15 -28.78
C THR A 31 2.95 -0.61 -29.15
N ASN A 32 3.96 0.14 -29.60
CA ASN A 32 5.29 -0.40 -29.90
C ASN A 32 5.89 -1.12 -28.69
N ALA A 33 5.73 -0.53 -27.49
CA ALA A 33 6.21 -1.11 -26.25
C ALA A 33 5.58 -2.47 -25.93
N ALA A 34 4.29 -2.66 -26.24
CA ALA A 34 3.63 -3.96 -26.07
C ALA A 34 4.17 -5.00 -27.06
N ALA A 35 4.46 -4.62 -28.31
CA ALA A 35 5.07 -5.51 -29.29
C ALA A 35 6.50 -5.93 -28.90
N TRP A 36 7.34 -5.00 -28.44
CA TRP A 36 8.68 -5.33 -27.91
C TRP A 36 8.62 -6.23 -26.67
N LYS A 37 7.64 -6.00 -25.77
CA LYS A 37 7.44 -6.84 -24.59
C LYS A 37 6.98 -8.25 -24.96
N ALA A 38 6.14 -8.38 -25.99
CA ALA A 38 5.72 -9.67 -26.52
C ALA A 38 6.89 -10.43 -27.14
N LEU A 39 7.73 -9.73 -27.91
CA LEU A 39 8.97 -10.28 -28.47
C LEU A 39 9.93 -10.78 -27.37
N ASP A 40 10.18 -9.96 -26.35
CA ASP A 40 11.03 -10.32 -25.21
C ASP A 40 10.49 -11.57 -24.47
N ARG A 41 9.16 -11.71 -24.36
CA ARG A 41 8.54 -12.91 -23.79
C ARG A 41 8.75 -14.14 -24.70
N LEU A 42 8.59 -14.01 -26.00
CA LEU A 42 8.81 -15.12 -26.95
C LEU A 42 10.27 -15.59 -26.94
N ASP A 43 11.22 -14.66 -26.87
CA ASP A 43 12.64 -14.99 -26.77
C ASP A 43 12.95 -15.75 -25.46
N ASN A 44 12.42 -15.27 -24.33
CA ASN A 44 12.59 -15.92 -23.04
C ASN A 44 11.88 -17.29 -22.93
N GLN A 45 10.72 -17.46 -23.59
CA GLN A 45 10.00 -18.75 -23.64
C GLN A 45 10.75 -19.79 -24.46
N ASN A 46 11.35 -19.39 -25.58
CA ASN A 46 12.15 -20.29 -26.43
C ASN A 46 13.49 -20.67 -25.78
N ALA A 47 13.98 -19.87 -24.84
CA ALA A 47 15.27 -20.10 -24.19
C ALA A 47 15.21 -21.11 -23.02
N ASP A 48 14.03 -21.64 -22.65
CA ASP A 48 13.84 -22.52 -21.46
C ASP A 48 14.45 -21.92 -20.17
N VAL A 49 14.63 -20.58 -20.13
CA VAL A 49 15.24 -19.91 -19.00
C VAL A 49 14.13 -19.64 -17.99
N PRO A 50 14.19 -20.22 -16.77
CA PRO A 50 13.20 -19.93 -15.75
C PRO A 50 13.18 -18.44 -15.46
N ASP A 51 11.99 -17.84 -15.34
CA ASP A 51 11.80 -16.43 -15.04
C ASP A 51 12.59 -16.04 -13.76
N LYS A 52 13.74 -15.39 -13.96
CA LYS A 52 14.65 -15.04 -12.87
C LYS A 52 14.11 -13.77 -12.24
N ARG A 53 13.81 -13.85 -10.94
CA ARG A 53 13.47 -12.68 -10.11
C ARG A 53 14.51 -11.58 -10.33
N ARG A 54 14.04 -10.38 -10.71
CA ARG A 54 14.89 -9.20 -10.89
C ARG A 54 15.78 -9.01 -9.64
N SER A 55 17.08 -8.92 -9.86
CA SER A 55 18.03 -8.88 -8.75
C SER A 55 17.93 -7.56 -7.98
N ASN A 56 17.83 -7.61 -6.65
CA ASN A 56 17.87 -6.44 -5.77
C ASN A 56 19.28 -5.87 -5.57
N LYS A 57 20.18 -6.06 -6.53
CA LYS A 57 21.53 -5.50 -6.47
C LYS A 57 21.44 -3.99 -6.69
N PRO A 58 22.19 -3.17 -5.93
CA PRO A 58 22.22 -1.73 -6.15
C PRO A 58 22.71 -1.46 -7.57
N VAL A 59 21.91 -0.72 -8.33
CA VAL A 59 22.28 -0.23 -9.66
C VAL A 59 22.75 1.22 -9.50
N LEU A 60 23.66 1.67 -10.37
CA LEU A 60 24.29 3.00 -10.29
C LEU A 60 23.29 4.17 -10.20
N TRP A 61 22.05 3.97 -10.65
CA TRP A 61 21.01 5.01 -10.75
C TRP A 61 19.78 4.78 -9.84
N GLY A 62 19.87 3.94 -8.81
CA GLY A 62 18.75 3.79 -7.87
C GLY A 62 18.99 2.80 -6.74
N LYS A 63 18.34 3.05 -5.59
CA LYS A 63 18.26 2.08 -4.50
C LYS A 63 17.14 1.08 -4.82
N PRO A 64 17.43 -0.22 -5.06
CA PRO A 64 16.38 -1.20 -5.23
C PRO A 64 15.56 -1.28 -3.95
N GLU A 65 14.24 -1.43 -4.07
CA GLU A 65 13.40 -1.75 -2.93
C GLU A 65 13.91 -3.03 -2.29
N LYS A 66 14.31 -2.96 -1.01
CA LYS A 66 14.69 -4.14 -0.24
C LYS A 66 13.43 -4.95 0.01
N GLY A 67 13.11 -5.87 -0.91
CA GLY A 67 12.08 -6.87 -0.69
C GLY A 67 12.35 -7.62 0.62
N LYS A 68 11.30 -7.89 1.40
CA LYS A 68 11.42 -8.66 2.65
C LYS A 68 12.03 -10.04 2.36
N SER A 69 13.02 -10.43 3.15
CA SER A 69 13.61 -11.76 3.00
C SER A 69 12.58 -12.87 3.33
N ALA A 70 12.70 -14.03 2.68
CA ALA A 70 11.80 -15.16 2.94
C ALA A 70 11.77 -15.58 4.42
N LYS A 71 12.93 -15.47 5.11
CA LYS A 71 13.03 -15.72 6.56
C LYS A 71 12.24 -14.68 7.37
N GLN A 72 12.30 -13.41 7.00
CA GLN A 72 11.56 -12.35 7.65
C GLN A 72 10.05 -12.53 7.48
N VAL A 73 9.59 -12.82 6.27
CA VAL A 73 8.16 -13.10 6.00
C VAL A 73 7.66 -14.30 6.83
N LYS A 74 8.45 -15.37 6.92
CA LYS A 74 8.10 -16.55 7.73
C LYS A 74 8.04 -16.22 9.23
N ARG A 75 8.93 -15.36 9.72
CA ARG A 75 8.94 -14.91 11.13
C ARG A 75 7.72 -14.03 11.43
N GLU A 76 7.39 -13.07 10.56
CA GLU A 76 6.21 -12.21 10.68
C GLU A 76 4.92 -13.05 10.73
N LYS A 77 4.78 -14.04 9.83
CA LYS A 77 3.63 -14.98 9.85
C LYS A 77 3.53 -15.77 11.15
N LYS A 78 4.66 -16.24 11.69
CA LYS A 78 4.67 -16.99 12.96
C LYS A 78 4.28 -16.10 14.15
N ILE A 79 4.73 -14.85 14.18
CA ILE A 79 4.36 -13.88 15.21
C ILE A 79 2.86 -13.58 15.14
N ALA A 80 2.32 -13.30 13.95
CA ALA A 80 0.90 -13.06 13.76
C ALA A 80 0.05 -14.25 14.23
N ALA A 81 0.43 -15.47 13.86
CA ALA A 81 -0.28 -16.68 14.31
C ALA A 81 -0.20 -16.91 15.83
N CYS A 82 0.90 -16.54 16.49
CA CYS A 82 0.99 -16.59 17.95
C CYS A 82 0.11 -15.53 18.62
N GLN A 83 0.10 -14.30 18.09
CA GLN A 83 -0.73 -13.21 18.59
C GLN A 83 -2.21 -13.53 18.50
N ASP A 84 -2.64 -14.09 17.37
CA ASP A 84 -4.02 -14.48 17.14
C ASP A 84 -4.48 -15.56 18.14
N LYS A 85 -3.67 -16.62 18.32
CA LYS A 85 -3.93 -17.65 19.34
C LYS A 85 -3.99 -17.10 20.75
N GLN A 86 -3.13 -16.13 21.06
CA GLN A 86 -3.10 -15.50 22.37
C GLN A 86 -4.35 -14.65 22.59
N MET A 87 -4.76 -13.86 21.60
CA MET A 87 -5.98 -13.07 21.61
C MET A 87 -7.23 -13.95 21.83
N HIS A 88 -7.33 -15.10 21.15
CA HIS A 88 -8.43 -16.04 21.38
C HIS A 88 -8.44 -16.57 22.82
N ARG A 89 -7.28 -16.95 23.37
CA ARG A 89 -7.19 -17.43 24.77
C ARG A 89 -7.59 -16.34 25.76
N ASP A 90 -7.16 -15.11 25.54
CA ASP A 90 -7.47 -13.99 26.43
C ASP A 90 -8.94 -13.60 26.32
N ALA A 91 -9.52 -13.66 25.12
CA ALA A 91 -10.96 -13.55 24.91
C ALA A 91 -11.71 -14.64 25.68
N HIS A 92 -11.25 -15.91 25.67
CA HIS A 92 -11.81 -17.02 26.44
C HIS A 92 -11.57 -16.95 27.96
N LYS A 93 -10.64 -16.10 28.42
CA LYS A 93 -10.44 -15.82 29.84
C LYS A 93 -11.15 -14.56 30.33
N ALA A 94 -11.58 -13.68 29.43
CA ALA A 94 -12.32 -12.48 29.80
C ALA A 94 -13.64 -12.80 30.52
N VAL A 95 -13.91 -12.10 31.62
CA VAL A 95 -15.15 -12.24 32.40
C VAL A 95 -16.34 -11.90 31.49
N GLY A 96 -17.46 -12.63 31.62
CA GLY A 96 -18.60 -12.57 30.67
C GLY A 96 -19.14 -11.16 30.37
N TRP A 97 -19.10 -10.24 31.33
CA TRP A 97 -19.51 -8.84 31.11
C TRP A 97 -18.55 -8.08 30.17
N VAL A 98 -17.25 -8.38 30.21
CA VAL A 98 -16.24 -7.80 29.29
C VAL A 98 -16.43 -8.33 27.88
N ARG A 99 -16.75 -9.62 27.70
CA ARG A 99 -17.11 -10.18 26.39
C ARG A 99 -18.34 -9.51 25.80
N ASN A 100 -19.40 -9.35 26.59
CA ASN A 100 -20.66 -8.78 26.12
C ASN A 100 -20.53 -7.29 25.75
N ILE A 101 -19.73 -6.51 26.50
CA ILE A 101 -19.46 -5.11 26.18
C ILE A 101 -18.58 -4.99 24.93
N ALA A 102 -17.55 -5.84 24.81
CA ALA A 102 -16.69 -5.88 23.64
C ALA A 102 -17.50 -6.28 22.39
N SER A 103 -18.30 -7.35 22.42
CA SER A 103 -19.12 -7.73 21.26
C SER A 103 -20.13 -6.66 20.86
N ALA A 104 -20.64 -5.87 21.82
CA ALA A 104 -21.60 -4.80 21.55
C ALA A 104 -20.96 -3.50 21.03
N LYS A 105 -19.64 -3.30 21.23
CA LYS A 105 -18.95 -2.02 20.96
C LYS A 105 -17.62 -2.16 20.20
N PHE A 106 -17.21 -3.38 19.82
CA PHE A 106 -15.95 -3.62 19.13
C PHE A 106 -16.10 -3.27 17.66
N ASP A 107 -15.44 -2.18 17.27
CA ASP A 107 -15.32 -1.72 15.90
C ASP A 107 -13.91 -2.06 15.39
N PRO A 108 -13.77 -2.98 14.42
CA PRO A 108 -12.48 -3.40 13.90
C PRO A 108 -11.76 -2.31 13.09
N GLU A 109 -12.47 -1.28 12.61
CA GLU A 109 -11.90 -0.15 11.85
C GLU A 109 -11.46 1.01 12.76
N GLY A 110 -11.81 0.97 14.06
CA GLY A 110 -11.40 1.98 15.03
C GLY A 110 -12.10 3.33 14.85
N ASN A 111 -13.23 3.39 14.15
CA ASN A 111 -14.09 4.57 14.01
C ASN A 111 -14.88 4.76 15.33
N ARG A 112 -14.16 5.15 16.38
CA ARG A 112 -14.69 5.37 17.74
C ARG A 112 -15.74 6.48 17.74
N LYS A 113 -16.98 6.16 17.40
CA LYS A 113 -18.19 6.97 17.66
C LYS A 113 -18.26 7.48 19.11
N TYR A 114 -17.64 6.76 20.04
CA TYR A 114 -17.57 7.15 21.45
C TYR A 114 -16.70 8.39 21.71
N ARG A 115 -15.66 8.65 20.90
CA ARG A 115 -14.82 9.85 21.04
C ARG A 115 -15.60 11.10 20.63
N ASP A 116 -16.29 11.02 19.50
CA ASP A 116 -17.09 12.13 18.96
C ASP A 116 -18.31 12.42 19.83
N TYR A 117 -18.91 11.37 20.43
CA TYR A 117 -20.04 11.54 21.35
C TYR A 117 -19.64 12.20 22.69
N LYS A 118 -18.46 11.88 23.24
CA LYS A 118 -18.02 12.43 24.54
C LYS A 118 -17.36 13.81 24.41
N LEU A 119 -16.64 14.06 23.31
CA LEU A 119 -15.93 15.32 23.10
C LEU A 119 -16.78 16.34 22.33
N GLY A 120 -17.90 15.90 21.74
CA GLY A 120 -18.61 16.67 20.73
C GLY A 120 -17.77 16.84 19.47
N THR A 121 -18.41 17.14 18.34
CA THR A 121 -17.68 17.75 17.23
C THR A 121 -17.14 19.07 17.75
N PHE A 122 -15.84 19.18 17.99
CA PHE A 122 -15.23 20.48 18.21
C PHE A 122 -15.59 21.32 16.98
N GLY A 123 -16.50 22.29 17.15
CA GLY A 123 -16.78 23.27 16.11
C GLY A 123 -15.48 23.96 15.70
N ALA A 124 -15.49 24.70 14.59
CA ALA A 124 -14.33 25.48 14.18
C ALA A 124 -13.75 26.22 15.40
N ALA A 125 -12.46 26.02 15.67
CA ALA A 125 -11.80 26.59 16.83
C ALA A 125 -12.11 28.10 16.87
N SER A 126 -12.65 28.58 17.99
CA SER A 126 -12.93 30.01 18.15
C SER A 126 -11.66 30.81 17.90
N GLU A 127 -11.80 31.97 17.26
CA GLU A 127 -10.68 32.85 16.95
C GLU A 127 -9.83 33.14 18.20
N VAL A 128 -8.53 32.86 18.11
CA VAL A 128 -7.59 33.05 19.22
C VAL A 128 -7.43 34.55 19.48
N LYS A 129 -8.11 35.06 20.51
CA LYS A 129 -7.92 36.43 20.98
C LYS A 129 -6.52 36.56 21.58
N ARG A 130 -5.66 37.38 20.94
CA ARG A 130 -4.38 37.78 21.54
C ARG A 130 -4.66 38.81 22.62
N ILE A 131 -4.49 38.41 23.86
CA ILE A 131 -4.62 39.30 25.02
C ILE A 131 -3.22 39.81 25.38
N ASP A 132 -3.08 41.13 25.56
CA ASP A 132 -1.90 41.72 26.15
C ASP A 132 -1.91 41.44 27.67
N PRO A 133 -0.90 40.73 28.22
CA PRO A 133 -0.87 40.37 29.63
C PRO A 133 -0.93 41.59 30.58
N ALA A 134 -0.43 42.75 30.16
CA ALA A 134 -0.48 43.96 30.98
C ALA A 134 -1.92 44.50 31.12
N ALA A 135 -2.68 44.51 30.02
CA ALA A 135 -4.07 44.94 30.02
C ALA A 135 -4.96 43.98 30.85
N TYR A 136 -4.69 42.67 30.75
CA TYR A 136 -5.42 41.66 31.52
C TYR A 136 -5.19 41.77 33.03
N LEU A 137 -3.94 42.02 33.46
CA LEU A 137 -3.64 42.20 34.87
C LEU A 137 -4.24 43.48 35.46
N ALA A 138 -4.27 44.57 34.68
CA ALA A 138 -4.93 45.81 35.08
C ALA A 138 -6.45 45.60 35.24
N GLU A 139 -7.09 44.91 34.30
CA GLU A 139 -8.51 44.58 34.38
C GLU A 139 -8.82 43.63 35.56
N LYS A 140 -7.96 42.63 35.81
CA LYS A 140 -8.12 41.69 36.93
C LYS A 140 -7.97 42.37 38.29
N ALA A 141 -7.06 43.35 38.40
CA ALA A 141 -6.88 44.16 39.61
C ALA A 141 -8.09 45.06 39.89
N VAL A 142 -8.69 45.62 38.84
CA VAL A 142 -9.95 46.41 38.96
C VAL A 142 -11.13 45.53 39.36
N ARG A 143 -11.16 44.27 38.91
CA ARG A 143 -12.22 43.30 39.25
C ARG A 143 -12.10 42.69 40.65
N GLY A 144 -11.01 42.95 41.38
CA GLY A 144 -10.83 42.54 42.78
C GLY A 144 -10.59 41.05 43.01
N GLU A 145 -10.22 40.30 41.97
CA GLU A 145 -10.01 38.85 42.04
C GLU A 145 -8.53 38.55 42.37
N SER A 146 -8.24 38.35 43.67
CA SER A 146 -6.94 37.84 44.14
C SER A 146 -6.85 36.33 43.93
#